data_AF-A0A0D7WUP1-F1
#
_entry.id   AF-A0A0D7WUP1-F1
#
_cell.length_a   1.000
_cell.length_b   1.000
_cell.length_c   1.000
_cell.angle_alpha   90.00
_cell.angle_beta   90.00
_cell.angle_gamma   90.00
#
_symmetry.space_group_name_H-M   'P 1'
#
loop_
_entity.id
_entity.type
_entity.pdbx_description
1 polymer ?
#
loop_
_entity_poly.entity_id
_entity_poly.type
_entity_poly.pdbx_seq_one_letter_code
_entity_poly.pdbx_strand_id
1 'polypeptide(L)' 'MVIDKPAEKLKLLRMRKGWTQEKLVEAIKEKNPDLRVYQVMISRYEKNREEPGTEIKQAINEIFGQSLWE' A
#
# COMPACT_ATOMS: atom_id res chain seq x y z
N MET A 1 -1.45 10.74 -18.04
CA MET A 1 -0.66 11.02 -16.82
C MET A 1 0.12 9.76 -16.50
N VAL A 2 1.42 9.73 -16.79
CA VAL A 2 2.27 8.60 -16.42
C VAL A 2 2.50 8.72 -14.92
N ILE A 3 2.00 7.75 -14.15
CA ILE A 3 2.22 7.72 -12.71
C ILE A 3 3.60 7.09 -12.53
N ASP A 4 4.61 7.94 -12.46
CA ASP A 4 6.02 7.49 -12.47
C ASP A 4 6.50 6.97 -11.10
N LYS A 5 5.67 7.08 -10.05
CA LYS A 5 6.11 6.75 -8.68
C LYS A 5 5.21 5.71 -8.00
N PRO A 6 5.81 4.65 -7.39
CA PRO A 6 5.07 3.63 -6.64
C PRO A 6 4.11 4.20 -5.58
N ALA A 7 4.53 5.27 -4.90
CA ALA A 7 3.73 5.98 -3.89
C ALA A 7 2.40 6.54 -4.44
N GLU A 8 2.45 7.16 -5.62
CA GLU A 8 1.26 7.72 -6.28
C GLU A 8 0.37 6.60 -6.84
N LYS A 9 0.98 5.53 -7.37
CA LYS A 9 0.29 4.34 -7.84
C LYS A 9 -0.48 3.67 -6.70
N LEU A 10 0.14 3.52 -5.53
CA LEU A 10 -0.49 2.99 -4.32
C LEU A 10 -1.74 3.79 -3.94
N LYS A 11 -1.61 5.12 -3.85
CA LYS A 11 -2.72 6.01 -3.50
C LYS A 11 -3.87 5.86 -4.50
N LEU A 12 -3.57 5.87 -5.79
CA LEU A 12 -4.57 5.76 -6.84
C LEU A 12 -5.28 4.42 -6.83
N LEU A 13 -4.56 3.31 -6.65
CA LEU A 13 -5.15 1.97 -6.57
C LEU A 13 -6.06 1.83 -5.35
N ARG A 14 -5.63 2.32 -4.18
CA ARG A 14 -6.47 2.34 -2.98
C ARG A 14 -7.74 3.16 -3.21
N MET A 15 -7.61 4.37 -3.77
CA MET A 15 -8.75 5.23 -4.05
C MET A 15 -9.71 4.63 -5.09
N ARG A 16 -9.20 3.93 -6.12
CA ARG A 16 -10.04 3.22 -7.11
C ARG A 16 -10.85 2.08 -6.52
N LYS A 17 -10.35 1.43 -5.46
CA LYS A 17 -11.14 0.46 -4.68
C LYS A 17 -12.14 1.10 -3.72
N GLY A 18 -12.15 2.44 -3.60
CA GLY A 18 -12.96 3.16 -2.63
C GLY A 18 -12.51 2.95 -1.17
N TRP A 19 -11.26 2.55 -0.96
CA TRP A 19 -10.76 2.19 0.37
C TRP A 19 -10.18 3.38 1.13
N THR A 20 -10.42 3.44 2.44
CA THR A 20 -9.65 4.30 3.34
C THR A 20 -8.25 3.74 3.57
N GLN A 21 -7.37 4.54 4.17
CA GLN A 21 -6.05 4.03 4.56
C GLN A 21 -6.16 2.98 5.67
N GLU A 22 -7.11 3.09 6.60
CA GLU A 22 -7.41 2.00 7.56
C GLU A 22 -7.85 0.73 6.84
N LYS A 23 -8.69 0.83 5.80
CA LYS A 23 -9.16 -0.36 5.10
C LYS A 23 -8.03 -1.11 4.39
N LEU A 24 -7.02 -0.39 3.90
CA LEU A 24 -5.81 -1.01 3.35
C LEU A 24 -4.97 -1.69 4.45
N VAL A 25 -4.89 -1.12 5.66
CA VAL A 25 -4.24 -1.76 6.82
C VAL A 25 -4.94 -3.06 7.18
N GLU A 26 -6.28 -3.07 7.23
CA GLU A 26 -7.06 -4.28 7.47
C GLU A 26 -6.77 -5.34 6.42
N ALA A 27 -6.79 -4.99 5.13
CA ALA A 27 -6.50 -5.93 4.05
C ALA A 27 -5.06 -6.52 4.13
N ILE A 28 -4.07 -5.72 4.54
CA ILE A 28 -2.70 -6.21 4.76
C ILE A 28 -2.66 -7.19 5.94
N LYS A 29 -3.39 -6.91 7.03
CA LYS A 29 -3.45 -7.78 8.20
C LYS A 29 -4.27 -9.05 7.98
N GLU A 30 -5.30 -9.00 7.16
CA GLU A 30 -6.05 -10.20 6.72
C GLU A 30 -5.14 -11.17 5.96
N LYS A 31 -4.17 -10.66 5.21
CA LYS A 31 -3.15 -11.44 4.50
C LYS A 31 -2.05 -11.96 5.42
N ASN A 32 -1.53 -11.09 6.29
CA ASN A 32 -0.50 -11.44 7.26
C ASN A 32 -0.74 -10.66 8.57
N PRO A 33 -1.33 -11.32 9.59
CA PRO A 33 -1.68 -10.68 10.86
C PRO A 33 -0.48 -10.15 11.65
N ASP A 34 0.71 -10.72 11.43
CA ASP A 34 1.92 -10.38 12.17
C ASP A 34 2.59 -9.09 11.65
N LEU A 35 2.17 -8.58 10.49
CA LEU A 35 2.70 -7.34 9.94
C LEU A 35 2.30 -6.13 10.79
N ARG A 36 3.32 -5.47 11.35
CA ARG A 36 3.17 -4.19 12.05
C ARG A 36 2.99 -3.06 11.04
N VAL A 37 1.76 -2.90 10.57
CA VAL A 37 1.36 -1.80 9.69
C VAL A 37 0.21 -1.01 10.32
N TYR A 38 0.30 0.32 10.20
CA TYR A 38 -0.66 1.27 10.74
C TYR A 38 -1.05 2.29 9.68
N GLN A 39 -2.20 2.95 9.87
CA GLN A 39 -2.73 3.91 8.90
C GLN A 39 -1.75 5.06 8.62
N VAL A 40 -1.03 5.52 9.64
CA VAL A 40 0.01 6.55 9.49
C VAL A 40 1.14 6.12 8.56
N MET A 41 1.51 4.83 8.53
CA MET A 41 2.53 4.29 7.64
C MET A 41 2.05 4.35 6.19
N ILE A 42 0.81 3.91 5.93
CA ILE A 42 0.18 4.05 4.61
C ILE A 42 0.20 5.51 4.13
N SER A 43 -0.11 6.46 5.01
CA SER A 43 -0.05 7.89 4.69
C SER A 43 1.36 8.37 4.31
N ARG A 44 2.41 7.85 4.96
CA ARG A 44 3.80 8.16 4.62
C ARG A 44 4.21 7.52 3.29
N TYR A 45 3.78 6.29 3.03
CA TYR A 45 4.03 5.59 1.77
C TYR A 45 3.44 6.35 0.59
N GLU A 46 2.17 6.75 0.67
CA GLU A 46 1.49 7.50 -0.38
C GLU A 46 2.06 8.91 -0.62
N LYS A 47 2.74 9.48 0.39
CA LYS A 47 3.43 10.77 0.30
C LYS A 47 4.91 10.63 -0.08
N ASN A 48 5.38 9.42 -0.40
CA ASN A 48 6.77 9.13 -0.71
C ASN A 48 7.75 9.61 0.40
N ARG A 49 7.30 9.58 1.66
CA ARG A 49 8.09 9.98 2.85
C ARG A 49 8.82 8.80 3.48
N GLU A 50 8.31 7.60 3.25
CA GLU A 50 8.81 6.33 3.75
C GLU A 50 8.48 5.30 2.68
N GLU A 51 9.33 4.29 2.53
CA GLU A 51 9.06 3.18 1.63
C GLU A 51 8.71 1.93 2.47
N PRO A 52 7.72 1.12 2.07
CA PRO A 52 7.36 -0.06 2.84
C PRO A 52 8.50 -1.08 2.84
N GLY A 53 8.64 -1.83 3.95
CA GLY A 53 9.53 -2.99 3.98
C GLY A 53 9.09 -4.08 3.00
N THR A 54 9.99 -5.01 2.67
CA THR A 54 9.77 -6.04 1.64
C THR A 54 8.49 -6.84 1.85
N GLU A 55 8.20 -7.27 3.07
CA GLU A 55 6.99 -8.06 3.37
C GLU A 55 5.71 -7.25 3.14
N ILE A 56 5.71 -5.95 3.51
CA ILE A 56 4.57 -5.06 3.29
C ILE A 56 4.39 -4.80 1.79
N LYS A 57 5.48 -4.62 1.03
CA LYS A 57 5.43 -4.48 -0.44
C LYS A 57 4.81 -5.71 -1.08
N GLN A 58 5.22 -6.91 -0.67
CA GLN A 58 4.66 -8.16 -1.18
C GLN A 58 3.16 -8.28 -0.86
N ALA A 59 2.76 -8.00 0.38
CA ALA A 59 1.35 -8.01 0.78
C ALA A 59 0.52 -7.01 -0.05
N ILE A 60 1.02 -5.79 -0.26
CA ILE A 60 0.37 -4.78 -1.10
C ILE A 60 0.27 -5.25 -2.56
N ASN A 61 1.34 -5.81 -3.11
CA ASN A 61 1.35 -6.32 -4.48
C ASN A 61 0.32 -7.45 -4.68
N GLU A 62 0.19 -8.37 -3.71
CA GLU A 62 -0.84 -9.40 -3.73
C GLU A 62 -2.27 -8.83 -3.67
N ILE A 63 -2.52 -7.85 -2.80
CA ILE A 63 -3.83 -7.21 -2.64
C ILE A 63 -4.29 -6.54 -3.94
N PHE A 64 -3.35 -5.92 -4.67
CA PHE A 64 -3.63 -5.21 -5.92
C PHE A 64 -3.36 -6.03 -7.18
N GLY A 65 -2.89 -7.27 -7.04
CA GLY A 65 -2.58 -8.20 -8.13
C GLY A 65 -1.56 -7.65 -9.13
N GLN A 66 -0.66 -6.77 -8.70
CA GLN A 66 0.34 -6.14 -9.57
C GLN A 66 1.56 -5.69 -8.78
N SER A 67 2.70 -5.57 -9.44
CA SER A 67 3.89 -5.00 -8.82
C SER A 67 3.85 -3.47 -8.86
N LEU A 68 4.01 -2.85 -7.70
CA LEU A 68 4.06 -1.39 -7.57
C LEU A 68 5.50 -0.86 -7.51
N TRP A 69 6.48 -1.66 -7.07
CA TRP A 69 7.87 -1.24 -6.77
C TRP A 69 8.93 -2.04 -7.57
N GLU A 70 8.66 -2.30 -8.86
CA GLU A 70 9.61 -2.91 -9.81
C GLU A 70 10.35 -1.88 -10.66
#